data_AF-A0A9D2PMD5-F1
#
_entry.id   AF-A0A9D2PMD5-F1
#
_cell.length_a   1.000
_cell.length_b   1.000
_cell.length_c   1.000
_cell.angle_alpha   90.00
_cell.angle_beta   90.00
_cell.angle_gamma   90.00
#
_symmetry.space_group_name_H-M   'P 1'
#
loop_
_entity.id
_entity.type
_entity.pdbx_description
1 polymer ?
#
loop_
_entity_poly.entity_id
_entity_poly.type
_entity_poly.pdbx_seq_one_letter_code
_entity_poly.pdbx_strand_id
1 'polypeptide(L)'
;MDSSVYQKVIGTIENIRRGTSCCTLLVSVREENGQEEIQFVVSGDTLVIDNVRLRRGMRVAAFYDTTLPAPAIFPPQYQAELITSLRRNQNVDLKFFDSSLTSEDNSLRLNLTPLTNIETANGQRFLCTPENETLLVYYTIATFSIPAQVTPQKVIVMCPKE
;
A
#
# COMPACT_ATOMS: atom_id res chain seq x y z
N MET A 1 8.32 1.43 11.39
CA MET A 1 7.25 2.12 10.64
C MET A 1 5.95 1.60 11.25
N ASP A 2 5.22 2.41 12.01
CA ASP A 2 4.00 1.94 12.68
C ASP A 2 2.87 1.82 11.64
N SER A 3 2.48 0.60 11.30
CA SER A 3 1.47 0.37 10.28
C SER A 3 0.05 0.80 10.69
N SER A 4 -0.21 0.95 12.00
CA SER A 4 -1.53 1.25 12.54
C SER A 4 -2.04 2.65 12.19
N VAL A 5 -1.13 3.54 11.81
CA VAL A 5 -1.40 4.96 11.51
C VAL A 5 -1.75 5.19 10.03
N TYR A 6 -1.43 4.25 9.14
CA TYR A 6 -1.67 4.43 7.72
C TYR A 6 -3.09 4.05 7.32
N GLN A 7 -3.72 4.95 6.56
CA GLN A 7 -4.97 4.65 5.89
C GLN A 7 -4.73 4.39 4.41
N LYS A 8 -5.44 3.38 3.90
CA LYS A 8 -5.37 2.88 2.54
C LYS A 8 -6.55 3.37 1.72
N VAL A 9 -6.28 3.89 0.53
CA VAL A 9 -7.28 4.21 -0.51
C VAL A 9 -6.97 3.39 -1.74
N ILE A 10 -7.96 2.65 -2.24
CA ILE A 10 -7.86 1.91 -3.50
C ILE A 10 -8.71 2.62 -4.56
N GLY A 11 -8.10 2.91 -5.70
CA GLY A 11 -8.74 3.69 -6.74
C GLY A 11 -8.04 3.64 -8.08
N THR A 12 -8.58 4.37 -9.04
CA THR A 12 -8.00 4.54 -10.38
C THR A 12 -7.46 5.95 -10.55
N ILE A 13 -6.25 6.07 -11.10
CA ILE A 13 -5.65 7.37 -11.38
C ILE A 13 -6.41 8.06 -12.52
N GLU A 14 -7.01 9.20 -12.23
CA GLU A 14 -7.78 10.00 -13.19
C GLU A 14 -6.90 11.01 -13.90
N ASN A 15 -5.97 11.62 -13.15
CA ASN A 15 -5.14 12.72 -13.62
C ASN A 15 -3.82 12.76 -12.87
N ILE A 16 -2.77 13.26 -13.54
CA ILE A 16 -1.46 13.51 -12.94
C ILE A 16 -1.02 14.91 -13.40
N ARG A 17 -0.73 15.79 -12.45
CA ARG A 17 -0.26 17.15 -12.70
C ARG A 17 1.03 17.41 -11.93
N ARG A 18 1.79 18.41 -12.36
CA ARG A 18 2.90 18.92 -11.56
C ARG A 18 2.35 19.59 -10.29
N GLY A 19 2.98 19.32 -9.16
CA GLY A 19 2.75 20.03 -7.91
C GLY A 19 3.54 21.34 -7.86
N THR A 20 4.00 21.68 -6.65
CA THR A 20 4.74 22.92 -6.37
C THR A 20 6.12 22.96 -7.02
N SER A 21 6.78 21.80 -7.20
CA SER A 21 8.10 21.67 -7.79
C SER A 21 8.12 20.69 -8.98
N CYS A 22 9.24 20.62 -9.71
CA CYS A 22 9.43 19.62 -10.77
C CYS A 22 9.50 18.18 -10.24
N CYS A 23 9.80 18.00 -8.95
CA CYS A 23 9.91 16.69 -8.29
C CYS A 23 8.63 16.29 -7.54
N THR A 24 7.56 17.07 -7.66
CA THR A 24 6.29 16.83 -6.97
C THR A 24 5.20 16.61 -8.01
N LEU A 25 4.41 15.56 -7.83
CA LEU A 25 3.22 15.28 -8.63
C LEU A 25 1.97 15.36 -7.75
N LEU A 26 0.90 15.88 -8.33
CA LEU A 26 -0.46 15.76 -7.79
C LEU A 26 -1.18 14.68 -8.58
N VAL A 27 -1.49 13.58 -7.91
CA VAL A 27 -2.13 12.39 -8.49
C VAL A 27 -3.57 12.33 -8.00
N SER A 28 -4.51 12.62 -8.90
CA SER A 28 -5.95 12.46 -8.64
C SER A 28 -6.34 10.99 -8.75
N VAL A 29 -6.87 10.43 -7.67
CA VAL A 29 -7.34 9.04 -7.59
C VAL A 29 -8.84 9.05 -7.29
N ARG A 30 -9.62 8.40 -8.16
CA ARG A 30 -11.03 8.11 -7.90
C ARG A 30 -11.12 6.79 -7.15
N GLU A 31 -11.67 6.83 -5.95
CA GLU A 31 -11.85 5.65 -5.12
C GLU A 31 -12.81 4.64 -5.76
N GLU A 32 -12.59 3.33 -5.56
CA GLU A 32 -13.46 2.29 -6.13
C GLU A 32 -14.79 2.11 -5.38
N ASN A 33 -14.78 2.34 -4.06
CA ASN A 33 -15.92 2.12 -3.19
C ASN A 33 -16.71 3.41 -2.90
N GLY A 34 -16.26 4.54 -3.45
CA GLY A 34 -16.84 5.86 -3.24
C GLY A 34 -17.00 6.64 -4.54
N GLN A 35 -17.64 7.80 -4.46
CA GLN A 35 -17.66 8.79 -5.55
C GLN A 35 -16.63 9.91 -5.33
N GLU A 36 -15.77 9.76 -4.31
CA GLU A 36 -14.83 10.79 -3.91
C GLU A 36 -13.54 10.73 -4.73
N GLU A 37 -13.12 11.89 -5.22
CA GLU A 37 -11.80 12.10 -5.77
C GLU A 37 -10.88 12.53 -4.63
N ILE A 38 -9.78 11.82 -4.45
CA ILE A 38 -8.73 12.15 -3.49
C ILE A 38 -7.48 12.50 -4.26
N GLN A 39 -6.78 13.54 -3.85
CA GLN A 39 -5.54 13.96 -4.47
C GLN A 39 -4.36 13.55 -3.59
N PHE A 40 -3.40 12.84 -4.17
CA PHE A 40 -2.17 12.45 -3.50
C PHE A 40 -0.99 13.28 -3.98
N VAL A 41 -0.26 13.86 -3.04
CA VAL A 41 1.03 14.49 -3.28
C VAL A 41 2.09 13.40 -3.31
N VAL A 42 2.77 13.24 -4.45
CA VAL A 42 3.86 12.29 -4.64
C VAL A 42 5.16 13.09 -4.77
N SER A 43 6.08 12.88 -3.85
CA SER A 43 7.40 13.55 -3.80
C SER A 43 8.54 12.52 -3.88
N GLY A 44 9.78 12.98 -3.71
CA GLY A 44 10.94 12.08 -3.60
C GLY A 44 10.93 11.18 -2.37
N ASP A 45 10.11 11.49 -1.37
CA ASP A 45 9.98 10.71 -0.13
C ASP A 45 8.93 9.60 -0.25
N THR A 46 8.01 9.72 -1.22
CA THR A 46 6.96 8.72 -1.46
C THR A 46 7.55 7.43 -1.98
N LEU A 47 7.29 6.32 -1.28
CA LEU A 47 7.68 4.98 -1.73
C LEU A 47 6.73 4.50 -2.84
N VAL A 48 7.22 4.52 -4.08
CA VAL A 48 6.50 3.93 -5.22
C VAL A 48 7.02 2.51 -5.43
N ILE A 49 6.19 1.52 -5.11
CA ILE A 49 6.56 0.11 -5.23
C ILE A 49 6.95 -0.24 -6.67
N ASP A 50 7.99 -1.08 -6.79
CA ASP A 50 8.60 -1.52 -8.06
C ASP A 50 9.15 -0.35 -8.92
N ASN A 51 9.30 0.85 -8.34
CA ASN A 51 9.68 2.08 -9.04
C ASN A 51 8.83 2.32 -10.32
N VAL A 52 7.57 1.89 -10.29
CA VAL A 52 6.69 1.95 -11.46
C VAL A 52 6.29 3.39 -11.73
N ARG A 53 6.41 3.81 -13.00
CA ARG A 53 5.91 5.12 -13.42
C ARG A 53 4.38 5.15 -13.42
N LEU A 54 3.80 5.98 -12.55
CA LEU A 54 2.36 6.21 -12.46
C LEU A 54 1.78 6.81 -13.74
N ARG A 55 0.59 6.34 -14.14
CA ARG A 55 -0.13 6.76 -15.36
C ARG A 55 -1.63 6.79 -15.13
N ARG A 56 -2.32 7.63 -15.89
CA ARG A 56 -3.79 7.68 -15.92
C ARG A 56 -4.35 6.30 -16.32
N GLY A 57 -5.43 5.89 -15.66
CA GLY A 57 -6.07 4.58 -15.83
C GLY A 57 -5.44 3.43 -15.03
N MET A 58 -4.34 3.65 -14.32
CA MET A 58 -3.78 2.64 -13.41
C MET A 58 -4.64 2.52 -12.15
N ARG A 59 -4.97 1.27 -11.79
CA ARG A 59 -5.53 0.93 -10.49
C ARG A 59 -4.39 0.88 -9.45
N VAL A 60 -4.52 1.64 -8.38
CA VAL A 60 -3.49 1.79 -7.35
C VAL A 60 -4.09 1.68 -5.95
N ALA A 61 -3.24 1.32 -4.99
CA ALA A 61 -3.47 1.60 -3.59
C ALA A 61 -2.48 2.69 -3.15
N ALA A 62 -3.00 3.73 -2.51
CA ALA A 62 -2.21 4.77 -1.87
C ALA A 62 -2.39 4.67 -0.35
N PHE A 63 -1.30 4.82 0.39
CA PHE A 63 -1.26 4.85 1.83
C PHE A 63 -0.77 6.22 2.29
N TYR A 64 -1.48 6.81 3.24
CA TYR A 64 -1.15 8.11 3.83
C TYR A 64 -1.27 8.04 5.36
N ASP A 65 -0.51 8.88 6.03
CA ASP A 65 -0.49 8.99 7.50
C ASP A 65 -1.73 9.77 7.99
N THR A 66 -2.53 9.14 8.87
CA THR A 66 -3.74 9.75 9.44
C THR A 66 -3.50 10.64 10.66
N THR A 67 -2.29 10.65 11.22
CA THR A 67 -1.91 11.57 12.31
C THR A 67 -1.67 12.98 11.81
N LEU A 68 -1.41 13.14 10.50
CA LEU A 68 -1.28 14.45 9.87
C LEU A 68 -2.67 15.11 9.74
N PRO A 69 -2.78 16.43 9.99
CA PRO A 69 -4.07 17.13 9.92
C PRO A 69 -4.73 16.98 8.54
N ALA A 70 -6.00 16.58 8.53
CA ALA A 70 -6.79 16.53 7.31
C ALA A 70 -6.91 17.94 6.69
N PRO A 71 -6.58 18.12 5.39
CA PRO A 71 -6.65 19.43 4.75
C PRO A 71 -8.10 19.89 4.58
N ALA A 72 -8.36 21.17 4.88
CA ALA A 72 -9.67 21.80 4.66
C ALA A 72 -9.87 22.29 3.21
N ILE A 73 -9.39 21.53 2.21
CA ILE A 73 -9.45 21.87 0.78
C ILE A 73 -10.14 20.71 0.04
N PHE A 74 -10.96 21.01 -0.97
CA PHE A 74 -11.65 20.00 -1.78
C PHE A 74 -11.13 19.99 -3.24
N PRO A 75 -10.80 18.80 -3.82
CA PRO A 75 -10.69 17.51 -3.14
C PRO A 75 -9.56 17.51 -2.09
N PRO A 76 -9.63 16.64 -1.06
CA PRO A 76 -8.61 16.55 -0.04
C PRO A 76 -7.26 16.14 -0.64
N GLN A 77 -6.18 16.73 -0.12
CA GLN A 77 -4.80 16.50 -0.57
C GLN A 77 -3.96 15.82 0.51
N TYR A 78 -3.64 14.53 0.34
CA TYR A 78 -2.81 13.81 1.30
C TYR A 78 -1.40 13.59 0.76
N GLN A 79 -0.40 13.66 1.65
CA GLN A 79 0.95 13.22 1.33
C GLN A 79 0.95 11.69 1.22
N ALA A 80 1.33 11.16 0.05
CA ALA A 80 1.45 9.73 -0.10
C ALA A 80 2.76 9.24 0.52
N GLU A 81 2.64 8.30 1.43
CA GLU A 81 3.77 7.60 2.05
C GLU A 81 4.18 6.42 1.16
N LEU A 82 3.18 5.69 0.66
CA LEU A 82 3.37 4.56 -0.22
C LEU A 82 2.31 4.55 -1.32
N ILE A 83 2.73 4.28 -2.56
CA ILE A 83 1.82 3.97 -3.67
C ILE A 83 2.25 2.67 -4.34
N THR A 84 1.29 1.79 -4.58
CA THR A 84 1.50 0.57 -5.36
C THR A 84 0.45 0.41 -6.45
N SER A 85 0.85 -0.12 -7.60
CA SER A 85 -0.10 -0.59 -8.61
C SER A 85 -0.77 -1.90 -8.17
N LEU A 86 -2.03 -2.09 -8.56
CA LEU A 86 -2.79 -3.30 -8.32
C LEU A 86 -3.28 -3.93 -9.62
N ARG A 87 -3.26 -5.26 -9.66
CA ARG A 87 -3.93 -6.02 -10.72
C ARG A 87 -5.44 -6.07 -10.48
N ARG A 88 -6.19 -6.58 -11.47
CA ARG A 88 -7.64 -6.79 -11.35
C ARG A 88 -7.95 -7.70 -10.17
N ASN A 89 -8.93 -7.31 -9.35
CA ASN A 89 -9.39 -8.03 -8.16
C ASN A 89 -8.30 -8.29 -7.10
N GLN A 90 -7.17 -7.60 -7.19
CA GLN A 90 -6.10 -7.71 -6.21
C GLN A 90 -6.35 -6.71 -5.08
N ASN A 91 -6.26 -7.18 -3.85
CA ASN A 91 -6.21 -6.36 -2.66
C ASN A 91 -4.77 -6.29 -2.16
N VAL A 92 -4.53 -5.27 -1.34
CA VAL A 92 -3.26 -5.10 -0.65
C VAL A 92 -3.50 -4.58 0.75
N ASP A 93 -2.71 -5.03 1.72
CA ASP A 93 -2.70 -4.52 3.09
C ASP A 93 -1.28 -4.27 3.57
N LEU A 94 -1.09 -3.19 4.33
CA LEU A 94 0.16 -2.82 4.99
C LEU A 94 -0.05 -2.97 6.49
N LYS A 95 0.49 -4.03 7.10
CA LYS A 95 0.30 -4.34 8.53
C LYS A 95 1.54 -4.97 9.14
N PHE A 96 1.69 -4.86 10.45
CA PHE A 96 2.62 -5.67 11.22
C PHE A 96 2.07 -7.08 11.40
N PHE A 97 2.92 -8.09 11.20
CA PHE A 97 2.59 -9.50 11.36
C PHE A 97 3.50 -10.14 12.40
N ASP A 98 2.91 -10.83 13.37
CA ASP A 98 3.63 -11.51 14.45
C ASP A 98 4.36 -12.78 13.98
N SER A 99 4.95 -13.52 14.92
CA SER A 99 5.62 -14.81 14.66
C SER A 99 4.70 -15.90 14.11
N SER A 100 3.38 -15.73 14.21
CA SER A 100 2.39 -16.65 13.64
C SER A 100 1.88 -16.19 12.27
N LEU A 101 2.43 -15.10 11.75
CA LEU A 101 1.98 -14.37 10.56
C LEU A 101 0.52 -13.95 10.66
N THR A 102 0.10 -13.57 11.86
CA THR A 102 -1.20 -12.95 12.13
C THR A 102 -0.99 -11.45 12.30
N SER A 103 -1.87 -10.65 11.68
CA SER A 103 -1.78 -9.20 11.76
C SER A 103 -2.07 -8.70 13.18
N GLU A 104 -1.47 -7.59 13.57
CA GLU A 104 -1.62 -6.99 14.91
C GLU A 104 -3.08 -6.75 15.32
N ASP A 105 -3.94 -6.39 14.36
CA ASP A 105 -5.38 -6.18 14.56
C ASP A 105 -6.23 -7.48 14.49
N ASN A 106 -5.58 -8.64 14.37
CA ASN A 106 -6.20 -9.97 14.23
C ASN A 106 -7.22 -10.06 13.08
N SER A 107 -7.06 -9.24 12.04
CA SER A 107 -7.94 -9.24 10.86
C SER A 107 -7.48 -10.22 9.78
N LEU A 108 -6.17 -10.48 9.68
CA LEU A 108 -5.58 -11.28 8.61
C LEU A 108 -4.54 -12.25 9.15
N ARG A 109 -4.50 -13.44 8.56
CA ARG A 109 -3.45 -14.44 8.78
C ARG A 109 -2.91 -14.94 7.44
N LEU A 110 -1.59 -14.96 7.31
CA LEU A 110 -0.91 -15.35 6.07
C LEU A 110 -0.57 -16.84 6.06
N ASN A 111 -0.96 -17.52 4.99
CA ASN A 111 -0.56 -18.88 4.67
C ASN A 111 0.44 -18.83 3.52
N LEU A 112 1.73 -18.69 3.86
CA LEU A 112 2.81 -18.62 2.87
C LEU A 112 3.00 -19.97 2.16
N THR A 113 3.26 -19.90 0.86
CA THR A 113 3.58 -21.07 0.04
C THR A 113 4.90 -20.86 -0.69
N PRO A 114 5.55 -21.91 -1.22
CA PRO A 114 6.75 -21.75 -2.05
C PRO A 114 6.56 -20.87 -3.30
N LEU A 115 5.31 -20.59 -3.68
CA LEU A 115 4.96 -19.73 -4.81
C LEU A 115 4.77 -18.25 -4.42
N THR A 116 4.73 -17.95 -3.12
CA THR A 116 4.63 -16.57 -2.65
C THR A 116 5.95 -15.85 -2.93
N ASN A 117 5.92 -14.80 -3.76
CA ASN A 117 7.11 -13.98 -3.99
C ASN A 117 7.33 -13.04 -2.80
N ILE A 118 8.49 -13.16 -2.14
CA ILE A 118 8.85 -12.33 -0.98
C ILE A 118 10.09 -11.52 -1.32
N GLU A 119 9.95 -10.20 -1.25
CA GLU A 119 11.00 -9.24 -1.61
C GLU A 119 11.01 -8.04 -0.66
N THR A 120 12.06 -7.24 -0.72
CA THR A 120 12.16 -5.97 -0.01
C THR A 120 11.54 -4.84 -0.83
N ALA A 121 11.27 -3.69 -0.20
CA ALA A 121 10.69 -2.52 -0.88
C ALA A 121 11.52 -2.00 -2.08
N ASN A 122 12.83 -2.23 -2.10
CA ASN A 122 13.72 -1.90 -3.21
C ASN A 122 13.89 -3.05 -4.24
N GLY A 123 13.00 -4.05 -4.20
CA GLY A 123 12.94 -5.15 -5.18
C GLY A 123 14.03 -6.20 -5.05
N GLN A 124 14.74 -6.26 -3.92
CA GLN A 124 15.72 -7.32 -3.67
C GLN A 124 15.04 -8.56 -3.10
N ARG A 125 15.65 -9.72 -3.33
CA ARG A 125 15.18 -10.97 -2.72
C ARG A 125 15.32 -10.87 -1.20
N PHE A 126 14.24 -11.17 -0.48
CA PHE A 126 14.29 -11.31 0.97
C PHE A 126 14.79 -12.71 1.33
N LEU A 127 15.81 -12.80 2.19
CA LEU A 127 16.50 -14.06 2.52
C LEU A 127 16.15 -14.60 3.91
N CYS A 128 15.34 -13.88 4.68
CA CYS A 128 14.91 -14.24 6.03
C CYS A 128 13.44 -14.68 6.03
N THR A 129 12.92 -15.05 7.20
CA THR A 129 11.48 -15.27 7.42
C THR A 129 10.77 -13.93 7.61
N PRO A 130 9.58 -13.71 7.02
CA PRO A 130 8.85 -12.44 7.13
C PRO A 130 8.03 -12.35 8.43
N GLU A 131 8.51 -12.96 9.51
CA GLU A 131 7.85 -13.00 10.82
C GLU A 131 8.30 -11.81 11.67
N ASN A 132 7.39 -11.26 12.48
CA ASN A 132 7.64 -10.07 13.31
C ASN A 132 8.07 -8.85 12.48
N GLU A 133 7.45 -8.67 11.31
CA GLU A 133 7.80 -7.63 10.35
C GLU A 133 6.56 -6.86 9.88
N THR A 134 6.78 -5.63 9.43
CA THR A 134 5.75 -4.89 8.69
C THR A 134 5.77 -5.33 7.23
N LEU A 135 4.64 -5.84 6.76
CA LEU A 135 4.50 -6.43 5.43
C LEU A 135 3.45 -5.68 4.62
N LEU A 136 3.76 -5.45 3.33
CA LEU A 136 2.79 -5.11 2.31
C LEU A 136 2.41 -6.37 1.53
N VAL A 137 1.19 -6.83 1.77
CA VAL A 137 0.73 -8.16 1.38
C VAL A 137 -0.28 -8.03 0.25
N TYR A 138 -0.01 -8.67 -0.89
CA TYR A 138 -0.90 -8.69 -2.05
C TYR A 138 -1.62 -10.03 -2.14
N TYR A 139 -2.95 -10.00 -2.23
CA TYR A 139 -3.79 -11.18 -2.30
C TYR A 139 -5.05 -10.90 -3.12
N THR A 140 -5.74 -11.93 -3.61
CA THR A 140 -7.00 -11.76 -4.37
C THR A 140 -8.20 -12.38 -3.68
N ILE A 141 -7.99 -13.40 -2.86
CA ILE A 141 -9.03 -14.14 -2.15
C ILE A 141 -8.67 -14.25 -0.67
N ALA A 142 -9.68 -14.21 0.18
CA ALA A 142 -9.58 -14.38 1.61
C ALA A 142 -10.73 -15.27 2.09
N THR A 143 -10.51 -16.05 3.16
CA THR A 143 -11.60 -16.78 3.82
C THR A 143 -12.51 -15.82 4.59
N PHE A 144 -13.70 -16.30 4.95
CA PHE A 144 -14.64 -15.57 5.82
C PHE A 144 -14.41 -15.81 7.32
N SER A 145 -13.28 -16.40 7.70
CA SER A 145 -12.93 -16.63 9.11
C SER A 145 -12.43 -15.35 9.78
N ILE A 146 -12.33 -15.36 11.10
CA ILE A 146 -11.68 -14.31 11.89
C ILE A 146 -10.52 -14.96 12.67
N PRO A 147 -9.24 -14.64 12.38
CA PRO A 147 -8.78 -13.79 11.27
C PRO A 147 -9.09 -14.41 9.89
N ALA A 148 -9.20 -13.56 8.88
CA ALA A 148 -9.33 -14.01 7.49
C ALA A 148 -7.98 -14.59 7.03
N GLN A 149 -8.02 -15.77 6.42
CA GLN A 149 -6.82 -16.46 5.96
C GLN A 149 -6.59 -16.18 4.48
N VAL A 150 -5.35 -15.80 4.14
CA VAL A 150 -4.96 -15.48 2.76
C VAL A 150 -3.69 -16.22 2.36
N THR A 151 -3.63 -16.65 1.11
CA THR A 151 -2.38 -17.08 0.47
C THR A 151 -1.91 -15.97 -0.45
N PRO A 152 -0.92 -15.16 -0.03
CA PRO A 152 -0.51 -14.00 -0.80
C PRO A 152 0.26 -14.40 -2.06
N GLN A 153 0.07 -13.62 -3.13
CA GLN A 153 0.87 -13.76 -4.35
C GLN A 153 2.23 -13.07 -4.22
N LYS A 154 2.26 -11.94 -3.52
CA LYS A 154 3.45 -11.12 -3.31
C LYS A 154 3.42 -10.58 -1.88
N VAL A 155 4.57 -10.57 -1.23
CA VAL A 155 4.81 -9.96 0.07
C VAL A 155 6.02 -9.06 -0.08
N ILE A 156 5.88 -7.80 0.29
CA ILE A 156 6.99 -6.86 0.37
C ILE A 156 7.28 -6.59 1.83
N VAL A 157 8.51 -6.88 2.26
CA VAL A 157 8.98 -6.63 3.62
C VAL A 157 9.44 -5.18 3.73
N MET A 158 8.87 -4.44 4.67
CA MET A 158 9.22 -3.05 4.95
C MET A 158 10.41 -2.99 5.91
N CYS A 159 11.59 -3.32 5.39
CA CYS A 159 12.82 -3.26 6.16
C CYS A 159 13.10 -1.82 6.64
N PRO A 160 13.59 -1.63 7.88
CA PRO A 160 14.00 -0.33 8.36
C PRO A 160 15.16 0.23 7.51
N LYS A 161 15.22 1.56 7.39
CA LYS A 161 16.40 2.24 6.85
C LYS A 161 17.49 2.22 7.93
N GLU A 162 18.67 1.71 7.59
CA GLU A 162 19.86 1.76 8.44
C GLU A 162 20.47 3.17 8.51
#